data_AF-A0A4Q0VPF1-F1
#
_entry.id   AF-A0A4Q0VPF1-F1
#
_cell.length_a   1.000
_cell.length_b   1.000
_cell.length_c   1.000
_cell.angle_alpha   90.00
_cell.angle_beta   90.00
_cell.angle_gamma   90.00
#
_symmetry.space_group_name_H-M   'P 1'
#
loop_
_entity.id
_entity.type
_entity.pdbx_description
1 polymer ?
#
loop_
_entity_poly.entity_id
_entity_poly.type
_entity_poly.pdbx_seq_one_letter_code
_entity_poly.pdbx_strand_id
1 'polypeptide(L)'
;MRKFNLFMTFFIMVMVVTGCSTSNPPAEVQVTFLDDGQTISTNDFHTYTVQIKNKDGLALDVESVYMFMNMKMMNHPIEGTMNKVDTGLYEIDLPLAMSGDWYVDVSVTYKGETIVYEDFSITAEGPKQMEWMKGFNKDHK
;
A
#
# COMPACT_ATOMS: atom_id res chain seq x y z
N MET A 1 -13.69 -27.19 63.94
CA MET A 1 -13.77 -27.26 62.46
C MET A 1 -13.12 -25.98 61.93
N ARG A 2 -11.82 -26.02 61.65
CA ARG A 2 -11.21 -26.12 60.31
C ARG A 2 -11.54 -24.96 59.36
N LYS A 3 -10.70 -23.91 59.52
CA LYS A 3 -9.99 -23.11 58.50
C LYS A 3 -10.80 -22.51 57.33
N PHE A 4 -10.98 -21.19 57.48
CA PHE A 4 -10.92 -20.15 56.44
C PHE A 4 -10.09 -20.60 55.22
N ASN A 5 -10.79 -20.91 54.14
CA ASN A 5 -10.33 -21.16 52.77
C ASN A 5 -11.25 -20.24 51.94
N LEU A 6 -10.87 -19.50 50.92
CA LEU A 6 -9.72 -19.58 50.03
C LEU A 6 -9.77 -18.24 49.27
N PHE A 7 -8.82 -17.36 49.54
CA PHE A 7 -8.13 -16.57 48.52
C PHE A 7 -8.90 -16.34 47.19
N MET A 8 -9.88 -15.44 47.21
CA MET A 8 -10.52 -14.86 46.02
C MET A 8 -9.61 -13.78 45.42
N THR A 9 -8.39 -14.20 45.08
CA THR A 9 -7.34 -13.36 44.48
C THR A 9 -7.12 -13.86 43.06
N PHE A 10 -7.97 -13.42 42.13
CA PHE A 10 -7.62 -13.38 40.71
C PHE A 10 -8.42 -12.28 40.01
N PHE A 11 -8.34 -11.08 40.59
CA PHE A 11 -8.51 -9.82 39.87
C PHE A 11 -7.17 -9.56 39.15
N ILE A 12 -7.22 -8.94 37.97
CA ILE A 12 -6.07 -8.49 37.16
C ILE A 12 -5.52 -9.57 36.20
N MET A 13 -6.29 -9.86 35.14
CA MET A 13 -5.65 -10.09 33.84
C MET A 13 -5.95 -8.87 32.98
N VAL A 14 -4.98 -7.95 33.03
CA VAL A 14 -4.96 -6.67 32.36
C VAL A 14 -5.05 -6.88 30.86
N MET A 15 -6.01 -6.17 30.29
CA MET A 15 -6.14 -5.81 28.89
C MET A 15 -4.77 -5.48 28.29
N VAL A 16 -4.24 -6.38 27.47
CA VAL A 16 -3.29 -6.01 26.43
C VAL A 16 -4.11 -5.74 25.18
N VAL A 17 -4.77 -4.57 25.16
CA VAL A 17 -5.16 -3.95 23.88
C VAL A 17 -3.86 -3.38 23.35
N THR A 18 -3.14 -4.16 22.54
CA THR A 18 -2.10 -3.61 21.67
C THR A 18 -2.80 -2.62 20.75
N GLY A 19 -2.69 -1.34 21.10
CA GLY A 19 -2.99 -0.25 20.19
C GLY A 19 -2.05 -0.38 19.01
N CYS A 20 -2.57 -0.93 17.90
CA CYS A 20 -2.00 -0.71 16.60
C CYS A 20 -2.14 0.79 16.34
N SER A 21 -1.05 1.52 16.52
CA SER A 21 -0.97 2.93 16.14
C SER A 21 -0.90 2.97 14.62
N THR A 22 -2.03 2.77 13.94
CA THR A 22 -2.17 3.18 12.55
C THR A 22 -2.11 4.71 12.55
N SER A 23 -1.01 5.24 12.05
CA SER A 23 -0.88 6.64 11.69
C SER A 23 -1.97 6.96 10.67
N ASN A 24 -3.10 7.48 11.16
CA ASN A 24 -4.20 7.88 10.28
C ASN A 24 -3.68 8.97 9.33
N PRO A 25 -3.69 8.74 8.00
CA PRO A 25 -3.38 9.79 7.06
C PRO A 25 -4.35 10.97 7.28
N PRO A 26 -3.91 12.22 7.06
CA PRO A 26 -4.76 13.40 7.23
C PRO A 26 -6.12 13.22 6.55
N ALA A 27 -7.20 13.51 7.29
CA ALA A 27 -8.58 13.25 6.89
C ALA A 27 -9.04 13.97 5.60
N GLU A 28 -8.19 14.78 4.95
CA GLU A 28 -8.54 15.54 3.75
C GLU A 28 -8.39 14.76 2.44
N VAL A 29 -7.50 13.76 2.39
CA VAL A 29 -7.16 13.03 1.15
C VAL A 29 -7.47 11.53 1.31
N GLN A 30 -8.30 11.02 0.42
CA GLN A 30 -8.66 9.61 0.31
C GLN A 30 -8.01 9.03 -0.94
N VAL A 31 -7.29 7.92 -0.78
CA VAL A 31 -6.62 7.22 -1.87
C VAL A 31 -7.32 5.88 -2.07
N THR A 32 -7.57 5.54 -3.33
CA THR A 32 -8.04 4.21 -3.73
C THR A 32 -7.14 3.70 -4.82
N PHE A 33 -6.45 2.60 -4.54
CA PHE A 33 -5.73 1.83 -5.54
C PHE A 33 -6.70 0.86 -6.23
N LEU A 34 -6.94 1.05 -7.53
CA LEU A 34 -7.99 0.31 -8.23
C LEU A 34 -7.62 -1.16 -8.49
N ASP A 35 -6.33 -1.47 -8.47
CA ASP A 35 -5.81 -2.82 -8.66
C ASP A 35 -5.61 -3.58 -7.33
N ASP A 36 -6.04 -3.02 -6.20
CA ASP A 36 -5.88 -3.67 -4.89
C ASP A 36 -6.57 -5.04 -4.85
N GLY A 37 -5.84 -6.04 -4.36
CA GLY A 37 -6.26 -7.44 -4.28
C GLY A 37 -6.31 -8.17 -5.64
N GLN A 38 -5.93 -7.54 -6.74
CA GLN A 38 -5.99 -8.17 -8.07
C GLN A 38 -4.81 -9.14 -8.32
N THR A 39 -5.04 -10.06 -9.25
CA THR A 39 -3.99 -10.94 -9.79
C THR A 39 -3.54 -10.41 -11.15
N ILE A 40 -2.26 -10.05 -11.27
CA ILE A 40 -1.67 -9.38 -12.42
C ILE A 40 -0.62 -10.28 -13.09
N SER A 41 -0.57 -10.28 -14.41
CA SER A 41 0.41 -11.10 -15.14
C SER A 41 1.81 -10.50 -15.09
N THR A 42 2.85 -11.34 -15.03
CA THR A 42 4.25 -10.92 -15.16
C THR A 42 4.71 -10.78 -16.61
N ASN A 43 3.88 -11.07 -17.60
CA ASN A 43 4.34 -11.13 -19.00
C ASN A 43 4.60 -9.76 -19.63
N ASP A 44 3.85 -8.75 -19.22
CA ASP A 44 3.85 -7.43 -19.84
C ASP A 44 3.83 -6.33 -18.76
N PHE A 45 3.96 -5.08 -19.21
CA PHE A 45 3.65 -3.93 -18.38
C PHE A 45 2.16 -3.93 -18.04
N HIS A 46 1.85 -3.57 -16.79
CA HIS A 46 0.47 -3.34 -16.35
C HIS A 46 0.31 -1.86 -15.98
N THR A 47 -0.83 -1.28 -16.38
CA THR A 47 -1.19 0.09 -16.02
C THR A 47 -1.88 0.09 -14.66
N TYR A 48 -1.19 0.58 -13.65
CA TYR A 48 -1.70 0.71 -12.30
C TYR A 48 -2.41 2.04 -12.11
N THR A 49 -3.58 2.02 -11.49
CA THR A 49 -4.42 3.22 -11.37
C THR A 49 -4.69 3.60 -9.92
N VAL A 50 -4.47 4.87 -9.59
CA VAL A 50 -4.81 5.46 -8.30
C VAL A 50 -5.84 6.56 -8.49
N GLN A 51 -6.93 6.45 -7.75
CA GLN A 51 -7.94 7.50 -7.63
C GLN A 51 -7.76 8.26 -6.31
N ILE A 52 -7.80 9.58 -6.41
CA ILE A 52 -7.68 10.49 -5.27
C ILE A 52 -8.95 11.32 -5.14
N LYS A 53 -9.51 11.31 -3.94
CA LYS A 53 -10.71 12.05 -3.57
C LYS A 53 -10.46 12.88 -2.31
N ASN A 54 -11.24 13.94 -2.15
CA ASN A 54 -11.32 14.63 -0.88
C ASN A 54 -12.27 13.90 0.09
N LYS A 55 -12.34 14.40 1.33
CA LYS A 55 -13.27 13.89 2.36
C LYS A 55 -14.76 13.88 1.97
N ASP A 56 -15.16 14.73 1.03
CA ASP A 56 -16.53 14.85 0.55
C ASP A 56 -16.81 13.89 -0.64
N GLY A 57 -15.81 13.07 -1.01
CA GLY A 57 -15.90 12.08 -2.10
C GLY A 57 -15.70 12.66 -3.50
N LEU A 58 -15.36 13.95 -3.61
CA LEU A 58 -15.09 14.61 -4.89
C LEU A 58 -13.66 14.32 -5.34
N ALA A 59 -13.46 14.15 -6.65
CA ALA A 59 -12.13 13.99 -7.23
C ALA A 59 -11.23 15.18 -6.84
N LEU A 60 -10.00 14.88 -6.43
CA LEU A 60 -9.05 15.87 -5.91
C LEU A 60 -7.71 15.72 -6.64
N ASP A 61 -7.24 16.81 -7.23
CA ASP A 61 -5.89 16.88 -7.78
C ASP A 61 -4.87 17.20 -6.68
N VAL A 62 -3.71 16.56 -6.80
CA VAL A 62 -2.57 16.68 -5.90
C VAL A 62 -1.30 17.01 -6.70
N GLU A 63 -0.23 17.40 -6.00
CA GLU A 63 1.01 17.86 -6.61
C GLU A 63 1.77 16.71 -7.28
N SER A 64 1.85 15.57 -6.61
CA SER A 64 2.47 14.36 -7.15
C SER A 64 1.89 13.10 -6.51
N VAL A 65 1.89 12.01 -7.28
CA VAL A 65 1.60 10.67 -6.79
C VAL A 65 2.75 9.76 -7.18
N TYR A 66 3.31 9.04 -6.23
CA TYR A 66 4.41 8.10 -6.42
C TYR A 66 3.96 6.72 -5.99
N MET A 67 4.24 5.72 -6.82
CA MET A 67 3.95 4.32 -6.51
C MET A 67 5.25 3.59 -6.23
N PHE A 68 5.30 2.91 -5.11
CA PHE A 68 6.33 1.95 -4.76
C PHE A 68 5.68 0.58 -4.62
N MET A 69 6.25 -0.43 -5.25
CA MET A 69 5.82 -1.81 -5.08
C MET A 69 7.04 -2.68 -4.82
N ASN A 70 6.89 -3.66 -3.94
CA ASN A 70 7.97 -4.58 -3.68
C ASN A 70 7.42 -5.97 -3.37
N MET A 71 8.15 -6.98 -3.82
CA MET A 71 7.75 -8.36 -3.62
C MET A 71 7.91 -8.76 -2.16
N LYS A 72 6.90 -9.42 -1.58
CA LYS A 72 7.00 -9.88 -0.19
C LYS A 72 8.16 -10.87 -0.04
N MET A 73 8.90 -10.70 1.05
CA MET A 73 10.07 -11.53 1.40
C MET A 73 11.26 -11.47 0.43
N MET A 74 11.22 -10.61 -0.59
CA MET A 74 12.32 -10.40 -1.51
C MET A 74 12.57 -8.89 -1.67
N ASN A 75 13.83 -8.46 -1.75
CA ASN A 75 14.14 -7.05 -1.96
C ASN A 75 14.10 -6.74 -3.46
N HIS A 76 12.90 -6.59 -3.99
CA HIS A 76 12.65 -6.45 -5.41
C HIS A 76 11.72 -5.26 -5.75
N PRO A 77 12.24 -4.02 -5.66
CA PRO A 77 11.43 -2.82 -5.82
C PRO A 77 11.14 -2.52 -7.29
N ILE A 78 9.90 -2.15 -7.57
CA ILE A 78 9.48 -1.47 -8.80
C ILE A 78 8.72 -0.20 -8.41
N GLU A 79 8.99 0.91 -9.08
CA GLU A 79 8.54 2.21 -8.60
C GLU A 79 8.53 3.29 -9.68
N GLY A 80 7.87 4.41 -9.37
CA GLY A 80 7.98 5.63 -10.15
C GLY A 80 6.87 6.63 -9.88
N THR A 81 7.03 7.82 -10.47
CA THR A 81 6.03 8.88 -10.40
C THR A 81 4.89 8.59 -11.39
N MET A 82 3.65 8.66 -10.89
CA MET A 82 2.45 8.43 -11.68
C MET A 82 2.09 9.68 -12.49
N ASN A 83 1.57 9.47 -13.70
CA ASN A 83 1.07 10.54 -14.57
C ASN A 83 -0.40 10.80 -14.27
N LYS A 84 -0.77 12.08 -14.16
CA LYS A 84 -2.18 12.46 -14.10
C LYS A 84 -2.83 12.26 -15.47
N VAL A 85 -3.93 11.50 -15.51
CA VAL A 85 -4.69 11.23 -16.74
C VAL A 85 -6.07 11.91 -16.73
N ASP A 86 -6.65 12.14 -15.55
CA ASP A 86 -7.87 12.93 -15.35
C ASP A 86 -7.84 13.57 -13.94
N THR A 87 -8.85 14.37 -13.63
CA THR A 87 -9.04 14.98 -12.31
C THR A 87 -9.11 13.89 -11.24
N GLY A 88 -8.17 13.92 -10.30
CA GLY A 88 -8.03 12.90 -9.25
C GLY A 88 -7.74 11.48 -9.76
N LEU A 89 -7.25 11.30 -11.00
CA LEU A 89 -6.91 9.99 -11.56
C LEU A 89 -5.49 9.97 -12.09
N TYR A 90 -4.69 9.03 -11.60
CA TYR A 90 -3.27 8.90 -11.86
C TYR A 90 -2.93 7.48 -12.29
N GLU A 91 -2.06 7.35 -13.30
CA GLU A 91 -1.68 6.06 -13.89
C GLU A 91 -0.17 5.90 -14.00
N ILE A 92 0.30 4.67 -13.84
CA ILE A 92 1.68 4.28 -14.09
C ILE A 92 1.78 2.88 -14.67
N ASP A 93 2.49 2.75 -15.79
CA ASP A 93 2.90 1.44 -16.29
C ASP A 93 4.15 0.94 -15.56
N LEU A 94 4.06 -0.21 -14.90
CA LEU A 94 5.18 -0.91 -14.28
C LEU A 94 5.16 -2.40 -14.66
N PRO A 95 6.33 -3.05 -14.79
CA PRO A 95 6.42 -4.48 -15.03
C PRO A 95 6.56 -5.27 -13.72
N LEU A 96 6.01 -6.47 -13.66
CA LEU A 96 6.26 -7.42 -12.56
C LEU A 96 7.29 -8.47 -12.97
N ALA A 97 8.29 -8.68 -12.10
CA ALA A 97 9.41 -9.55 -12.47
C ALA A 97 9.13 -11.04 -12.27
N MET A 98 8.24 -11.42 -11.34
CA MET A 98 7.95 -12.83 -11.06
C MET A 98 6.70 -13.01 -10.20
N SER A 99 6.20 -14.25 -10.22
CA SER A 99 5.02 -14.67 -9.45
C SER A 99 5.22 -14.54 -7.94
N GLY A 100 4.13 -14.20 -7.24
CA GLY A 100 4.05 -14.13 -5.78
C GLY A 100 3.37 -12.84 -5.31
N ASP A 101 3.35 -12.61 -4.00
CA ASP A 101 2.66 -11.47 -3.42
C ASP A 101 3.53 -10.21 -3.45
N TRP A 102 2.92 -9.08 -3.78
CA TRP A 102 3.56 -7.77 -3.77
C TRP A 102 2.78 -6.83 -2.84
N TYR A 103 3.49 -6.04 -2.06
CA TYR A 103 2.88 -4.92 -1.34
C TYR A 103 3.08 -3.65 -2.15
N VAL A 104 2.13 -2.72 -2.01
CA VAL A 104 2.09 -1.47 -2.74
C VAL A 104 1.94 -0.33 -1.76
N ASP A 105 2.82 0.65 -1.86
CA ASP A 105 2.76 1.89 -1.10
C ASP A 105 2.51 3.04 -2.09
N VAL A 106 1.54 3.90 -1.79
CA VAL A 106 1.22 5.07 -2.60
C VAL A 106 1.55 6.32 -1.79
N SER A 107 2.53 7.09 -2.26
CA SER A 107 2.88 8.38 -1.66
C SER A 107 2.20 9.52 -2.42
N VAL A 108 1.48 10.37 -1.69
CA VAL A 108 0.75 11.51 -2.25
C VAL A 108 1.29 12.80 -1.65
N THR A 109 1.70 13.74 -2.49
CA THR A 109 2.11 15.08 -2.06
C THR A 109 0.99 16.08 -2.29
N TYR A 110 0.52 16.73 -1.23
CA TYR A 110 -0.57 17.69 -1.26
C TYR A 110 -0.27 18.87 -0.32
N LYS A 111 -0.36 20.10 -0.84
CA LYS A 111 -0.03 21.34 -0.11
C LYS A 111 1.38 21.32 0.48
N GLY A 112 2.34 20.74 -0.24
CA GLY A 112 3.73 20.60 0.19
C GLY A 112 3.99 19.52 1.26
N GLU A 113 2.99 18.72 1.64
CA GLU A 113 3.15 17.59 2.58
C GLU A 113 2.98 16.26 1.84
N THR A 114 3.86 15.30 2.12
CA THR A 114 3.77 13.94 1.57
C THR A 114 3.17 12.98 2.61
N ILE A 115 2.14 12.25 2.19
CA ILE A 115 1.43 11.24 2.98
C ILE A 115 1.61 9.90 2.28
N VAL A 116 1.96 8.86 3.04
CA VAL A 116 2.10 7.49 2.53
C VAL A 116 0.87 6.67 2.90
N TYR A 117 0.30 6.00 1.90
CA TYR A 117 -0.81 5.06 2.04
C TYR A 117 -0.28 3.65 1.79
N GLU A 118 -0.33 2.82 2.81
CA GLU A 118 0.17 1.45 2.84
C GLU A 118 -1.00 0.45 2.75
N ASP A 119 -0.73 -0.83 3.04
CA ASP A 119 -1.70 -1.94 3.12
C ASP A 119 -2.35 -2.38 1.80
N PHE A 120 -1.99 -1.77 0.67
CA PHE A 120 -2.39 -2.29 -0.64
C PHE A 120 -1.54 -3.50 -1.05
N SER A 121 -2.13 -4.40 -1.81
CA SER A 121 -1.41 -5.57 -2.31
C SER A 121 -1.93 -6.09 -3.63
N ILE A 122 -1.07 -6.78 -4.36
CA ILE A 122 -1.46 -7.56 -5.54
C ILE A 122 -0.80 -8.93 -5.50
N THR A 123 -1.33 -9.86 -6.28
CA THR A 123 -0.66 -11.13 -6.58
C THR A 123 -0.15 -11.10 -8.00
N ALA A 124 1.11 -11.48 -8.22
CA ALA A 124 1.69 -11.64 -9.53
C ALA A 124 1.62 -13.11 -9.97
N GLU A 125 1.29 -13.36 -11.24
CA GLU A 125 1.32 -14.70 -11.85
C GLU A 125 1.99 -14.70 -13.22
N GLY A 126 2.82 -15.72 -13.46
CA GLY A 126 3.51 -15.92 -14.73
C GLY A 126 5.00 -16.20 -14.60
N PRO A 127 5.71 -16.33 -15.73
CA PRO A 127 7.12 -16.66 -15.75
C PRO A 127 7.97 -15.54 -15.15
N LYS A 128 9.19 -15.91 -14.77
CA LYS A 128 10.21 -14.98 -14.29
C LYS A 128 10.75 -14.13 -15.45
N GLN A 129 10.65 -12.81 -15.34
CA GLN A 129 11.17 -11.84 -16.30
C GLN A 129 12.58 -11.39 -15.90
N MET A 130 13.59 -11.93 -16.58
CA MET A 130 14.99 -11.68 -16.25
C MET A 130 15.41 -10.21 -16.40
N GLU A 131 14.74 -9.46 -17.27
CA GLU A 131 15.01 -8.03 -17.51
C GLU A 131 14.72 -7.17 -16.28
N TRP A 132 13.69 -7.52 -15.52
CA TRP A 132 13.22 -6.74 -14.37
C TRP A 132 13.78 -7.21 -13.04
N MET A 133 14.62 -8.27 -13.02
CA MET A 133 15.16 -8.90 -11.80
C MET A 133 16.08 -8.03 -10.94
N LYS A 134 16.44 -6.83 -11.39
CA LYS A 134 17.15 -5.83 -10.58
C LYS A 134 16.25 -4.73 -10.00
N GLY A 135 14.96 -4.76 -10.32
CA GLY A 135 13.99 -3.73 -10.05
C GLY A 135 13.76 -2.85 -11.27
N PHE A 136 12.81 -1.94 -11.15
CA PHE A 136 12.43 -1.01 -12.21
C PHE A 136 12.06 0.34 -11.59
N ASN A 137 12.67 1.42 -12.06
CA ASN A 137 12.28 2.77 -11.69
C ASN A 137 11.93 3.53 -12.97
N LYS A 138 10.66 3.94 -13.11
CA LYS A 138 10.15 4.62 -14.30
C LYS A 138 10.78 5.99 -14.52
N ASP A 139 11.19 6.67 -13.44
CA ASP A 139 11.70 8.05 -13.51
C ASP A 139 13.16 8.11 -14.00
N HIS A 140 13.86 6.98 -14.03
CA HIS A 140 15.27 6.87 -14.41
C HIS A 140 15.53 6.03 -15.68
N LYS A 141 14.49 5.57 -16.37
CA LYS A 141 14.61 4.75 -17.59
C LYS A 141 14.15 5.45 -18.86
#